data_AF-A0A7Y2XK48-F1
#
_entry.id   AF-A0A7Y2XK48-F1
#
_cell.length_a   1.000
_cell.length_b   1.000
_cell.length_c   1.000
_cell.angle_alpha   90.00
_cell.angle_beta   90.00
_cell.angle_gamma   90.00
#
_symmetry.space_group_name_H-M   'P 1'
#
loop_
_entity.id
_entity.type
_entity.pdbx_description
1 polymer ?
#
loop_
_entity_poly.entity_id
_entity_poly.type
_entity_poly.pdbx_seq_one_letter_code
_entity_poly.pdbx_strand_id
1 'polypeptide(L)'
;MIKKLFPFALAAILVILAAVLGLSQSLGAHPFWSTQIALIGAPAGAVLAIVLRFATRFQWTSAFAALVLTGLALAMAHMGKTRFAASYAEDVQAGQLWYFGWIAVALFATTTLALMLPKRR
;
A
#
# COMPACT_ATOMS: atom_id res chain seq x y z
N MET A 1 -24.26 3.27 9.23
CA MET A 1 -22.80 3.42 9.36
C MET A 1 -22.03 2.43 8.47
N ILE A 2 -22.38 1.14 8.46
CA ILE A 2 -21.72 0.07 7.68
C ILE A 2 -21.58 0.40 6.18
N LYS A 3 -22.63 0.90 5.51
CA LYS A 3 -22.56 1.28 4.08
C LYS A 3 -21.52 2.36 3.76
N LYS A 4 -21.20 3.22 4.74
CA LYS A 4 -20.18 4.27 4.61
C LYS A 4 -18.75 3.73 4.77
N LEU A 5 -18.59 2.61 5.47
CA LEU A 5 -17.30 1.96 5.70
C LEU A 5 -16.93 0.93 4.63
N PHE A 6 -17.92 0.42 3.91
CA PHE A 6 -17.76 -0.52 2.80
C PHE A 6 -16.59 -0.21 1.83
N PRO A 7 -16.41 1.01 1.29
CA PRO A 7 -15.34 1.28 0.33
C PRO A 7 -13.94 1.07 0.90
N PHE A 8 -13.72 1.34 2.19
CA PHE A 8 -12.41 1.17 2.82
C PHE A 8 -12.10 -0.32 3.04
N ALA A 9 -13.09 -1.09 3.50
CA ALA A 9 -12.96 -2.53 3.65
C ALA A 9 -12.75 -3.22 2.30
N LEU A 10 -13.53 -2.83 1.28
CA LEU A 10 -13.38 -3.36 -0.08
C LEU A 10 -11.98 -3.08 -0.63
N ALA A 11 -11.47 -1.85 -0.52
CA ALA A 11 -10.13 -1.50 -0.98
C ALA A 11 -9.05 -2.34 -0.28
N ALA A 12 -9.14 -2.50 1.04
CA ALA A 12 -8.17 -3.31 1.78
C ALA A 12 -8.21 -4.79 1.37
N ILE A 13 -9.41 -5.35 1.22
CA ILE A 13 -9.60 -6.74 0.75
C ILE A 13 -9.01 -6.91 -0.66
N LEU A 14 -9.25 -5.97 -1.58
CA LEU A 14 -8.70 -6.05 -2.93
C LEU A 14 -7.17 -6.05 -2.95
N VAL A 15 -6.53 -5.20 -2.15
CA VAL A 15 -5.05 -5.15 -2.05
C VAL A 15 -4.49 -6.42 -1.40
N ILE A 16 -5.15 -6.94 -0.36
CA ILE A 16 -4.76 -8.21 0.28
C ILE A 16 -4.91 -9.36 -0.71
N LEU A 17 -6.04 -9.46 -1.42
CA LEU A 17 -6.27 -10.49 -2.43
C LEU A 17 -5.24 -10.41 -3.55
N ALA A 18 -4.91 -9.22 -4.03
CA ALA A 18 -3.87 -9.05 -5.04
C ALA A 18 -2.51 -9.60 -4.55
N ALA A 19 -2.15 -9.36 -3.28
CA ALA A 19 -0.92 -9.91 -2.70
C ALA A 19 -0.98 -11.44 -2.55
N VAL A 20 -2.11 -11.99 -2.08
CA VAL A 20 -2.33 -13.44 -1.96
C VAL A 20 -2.25 -14.14 -3.32
N LEU A 21 -2.72 -13.50 -4.38
CA LEU A 21 -2.64 -13.98 -5.76
C LEU A 21 -1.25 -13.77 -6.39
N GLY A 22 -0.26 -13.29 -5.63
CA GLY A 22 1.13 -13.17 -6.06
C GLY A 22 1.48 -11.88 -6.79
N LEU A 23 0.58 -10.89 -6.85
CA LEU A 23 0.87 -9.62 -7.55
C LEU A 23 2.07 -8.90 -6.93
N SER A 24 2.14 -8.78 -5.60
CA SER A 24 3.26 -8.14 -4.91
C SER A 24 4.58 -8.86 -5.20
N GLN A 25 4.60 -10.20 -5.18
CA GLN A 25 5.78 -10.99 -5.52
C GLN A 25 6.19 -10.77 -6.99
N SER A 26 5.24 -10.77 -7.92
CA SER A 26 5.51 -10.54 -9.35
C SER A 26 6.12 -9.17 -9.62
N LEU A 27 5.73 -8.17 -8.84
CA LEU A 27 6.28 -6.81 -8.89
C LEU A 27 7.58 -6.65 -8.07
N GLY A 28 8.04 -7.70 -7.39
CA GLY A 28 9.34 -7.73 -6.74
C GLY A 28 9.33 -7.65 -5.21
N ALA A 29 8.21 -7.91 -4.53
CA ALA A 29 8.21 -8.22 -3.11
C ALA A 29 8.94 -9.53 -2.84
N HIS A 30 9.51 -9.68 -1.65
CA HIS A 30 10.18 -10.91 -1.26
C HIS A 30 9.15 -12.02 -0.97
N PRO A 31 9.37 -13.27 -1.41
CA PRO A 31 8.39 -14.35 -1.25
C PRO A 31 7.96 -14.59 0.20
N PHE A 32 8.91 -14.59 1.14
CA PHE A 32 8.65 -14.86 2.56
C PHE A 32 7.62 -13.92 3.20
N TRP A 33 7.58 -12.66 2.76
CA TRP A 33 6.76 -11.61 3.38
C TRP A 33 5.77 -10.93 2.42
N SER A 34 5.59 -11.50 1.22
CA SER A 34 4.80 -10.92 0.13
C SER A 34 3.33 -10.66 0.49
N THR A 35 2.76 -11.48 1.37
CA THR A 35 1.37 -11.35 1.84
C THR A 35 1.31 -10.49 3.11
N GLN A 36 2.28 -10.64 4.00
CA GLN A 36 2.35 -9.98 5.31
C GLN A 36 2.41 -8.45 5.14
N ILE A 37 3.13 -7.95 4.13
CA ILE A 37 3.17 -6.51 3.82
C ILE A 37 1.78 -5.94 3.53
N ALA A 38 0.90 -6.70 2.87
CA ALA A 38 -0.44 -6.26 2.54
C ALA A 38 -1.37 -6.38 3.76
N LEU A 39 -1.17 -7.41 4.59
CA LEU A 39 -1.89 -7.56 5.86
C LEU A 39 -1.57 -6.43 6.85
N ILE A 40 -0.41 -5.78 6.74
CA ILE A 40 -0.06 -4.61 7.55
C ILE A 40 -0.49 -3.31 6.84
N GLY A 41 -0.04 -3.12 5.60
CA GLY A 41 -0.21 -1.89 4.87
C GLY A 41 -1.67 -1.61 4.51
N ALA A 42 -2.44 -2.61 4.09
CA ALA A 42 -3.81 -2.39 3.63
C ALA A 42 -4.75 -1.94 4.76
N PRO A 43 -4.77 -2.56 5.96
CA PRO A 43 -5.53 -2.01 7.08
C PRO A 43 -5.10 -0.59 7.47
N ALA A 44 -3.80 -0.31 7.50
CA ALA A 44 -3.29 1.05 7.78
C ALA A 44 -3.76 2.06 6.72
N GLY A 45 -3.76 1.67 5.44
CA GLY A 45 -4.25 2.50 4.34
C GLY A 45 -5.76 2.75 4.41
N ALA A 46 -6.54 1.75 4.83
CA ALA A 46 -7.97 1.92 5.06
C ALA A 46 -8.24 2.93 6.19
N VAL A 47 -7.47 2.86 7.29
CA VAL A 47 -7.54 3.85 8.39
C VAL A 47 -7.18 5.24 7.89
N LEU A 48 -6.09 5.39 7.12
CA LEU A 48 -5.70 6.67 6.55
C LEU A 48 -6.78 7.23 5.61
N ALA A 49 -7.38 6.39 4.77
CA ALA A 49 -8.47 6.80 3.89
C ALA A 49 -9.71 7.25 4.66
N ILE A 50 -10.05 6.58 5.78
CA ILE A 50 -11.14 7.02 6.68
C ILE A 50 -10.81 8.42 7.21
N VAL A 51 -9.62 8.61 7.77
CA VAL A 51 -9.18 9.93 8.30
C VAL A 51 -9.30 10.99 7.21
N LEU A 52 -8.73 10.75 6.02
CA LEU A 52 -8.75 11.72 4.92
C LEU A 52 -10.17 12.01 4.40
N ARG A 53 -11.05 11.01 4.37
CA ARG A 53 -12.47 11.16 3.95
C ARG A 53 -13.24 12.11 4.86
N PHE A 54 -12.96 12.08 6.15
CA PHE A 54 -13.73 12.82 7.16
C PHE A 54 -13.04 14.12 7.58
N ALA A 55 -11.71 14.19 7.53
CA ALA A 55 -10.95 15.38 7.90
C ALA A 55 -10.81 16.40 6.75
N THR A 56 -10.99 15.97 5.50
CA THR A 56 -10.76 16.85 4.33
C THR A 56 -11.94 16.88 3.37
N ARG A 57 -12.12 18.02 2.68
CA ARG A 57 -13.04 18.14 1.54
C ARG A 57 -12.40 17.78 0.21
N PHE A 58 -11.08 17.61 0.17
CA PHE A 58 -10.27 17.47 -1.05
C PHE A 58 -9.98 16.01 -1.38
N GLN A 59 -11.02 15.18 -1.37
CA GLN A 59 -10.91 13.72 -1.55
C GLN A 59 -10.09 13.32 -2.78
N TRP A 60 -10.29 13.97 -3.93
CA TRP A 60 -9.57 13.66 -5.16
C TRP A 60 -8.10 14.07 -5.10
N THR A 61 -7.78 15.21 -4.49
CA THR A 61 -6.40 15.62 -4.25
C THR A 61 -5.70 14.64 -3.32
N SER A 62 -6.37 14.19 -2.26
CA SER A 62 -5.84 13.15 -1.36
C SER A 62 -5.65 11.81 -2.05
N ALA A 63 -6.58 11.40 -2.93
CA ALA A 63 -6.46 10.19 -3.73
C ALA A 63 -5.26 10.27 -4.70
N PHE A 64 -5.11 11.41 -5.38
CA PHE A 64 -3.98 11.64 -6.28
C PHE A 64 -2.64 11.67 -5.54
N ALA A 65 -2.57 12.34 -4.39
CA ALA A 65 -1.37 12.33 -3.54
C ALA A 65 -1.01 10.90 -3.09
N ALA A 66 -1.99 10.10 -2.67
CA ALA A 66 -1.77 8.70 -2.32
C ALA A 66 -1.29 7.87 -3.53
N LEU A 67 -1.81 8.13 -4.73
CA LEU A 67 -1.36 7.45 -5.94
C LEU A 67 0.12 7.76 -6.23
N VAL A 68 0.52 9.04 -6.14
CA VAL A 68 1.92 9.47 -6.32
C VAL A 68 2.82 8.81 -5.26
N LEU A 69 2.39 8.80 -3.99
CA LEU A 69 3.13 8.17 -2.90
C LEU A 69 3.23 6.64 -3.08
N THR A 70 2.24 6.00 -3.69
CA THR A 70 2.32 4.57 -4.08
C THR A 70 3.46 4.35 -5.06
N GLY A 71 3.57 5.19 -6.10
CA GLY A 71 4.66 5.13 -7.07
C GLY A 71 6.03 5.38 -6.46
N LEU A 72 6.15 6.37 -5.56
CA LEU A 72 7.39 6.65 -4.84
C LEU A 72 7.78 5.48 -3.92
N ALA A 73 6.82 4.89 -3.19
CA ALA A 73 7.06 3.73 -2.35
C ALA A 73 7.51 2.50 -3.17
N LEU A 74 6.92 2.29 -4.36
CA LEU A 74 7.37 1.25 -5.30
C LEU A 74 8.82 1.48 -5.72
N ALA A 75 9.17 2.71 -6.13
CA ALA A 75 10.54 3.06 -6.52
C ALA A 75 11.54 2.83 -5.38
N MET A 76 11.20 3.23 -4.16
CA MET A 76 12.03 3.00 -2.97
C MET A 76 12.18 1.51 -2.66
N ALA A 77 11.10 0.73 -2.74
CA ALA A 77 11.13 -0.71 -2.51
C ALA A 77 12.03 -1.42 -3.53
N HIS A 78 11.98 -1.02 -4.80
CA HIS A 78 12.86 -1.52 -5.85
C HIS A 78 14.32 -1.14 -5.61
N MET A 79 14.60 0.10 -5.21
CA MET A 79 15.95 0.53 -4.87
C MET A 79 16.51 -0.26 -3.66
N GLY A 80 15.68 -0.49 -2.64
CA GLY A 80 16.03 -1.33 -1.49
C GLY A 80 16.36 -2.76 -1.92
N LYS A 81 15.50 -3.37 -2.74
CA LYS A 81 15.72 -4.72 -3.28
C LYS A 81 17.04 -4.83 -4.04
N THR A 82 17.32 -3.92 -4.97
CA THR A 82 18.52 -4.00 -5.80
C THR A 82 19.79 -3.83 -4.98
N ARG A 83 19.82 -2.90 -4.04
CA ARG A 83 20.97 -2.70 -3.14
C ARG A 83 21.17 -3.87 -2.19
N PHE A 84 20.08 -4.41 -1.63
CA PHE A 84 20.13 -5.57 -0.74
C PHE A 84 20.66 -6.81 -1.46
N ALA A 85 20.21 -7.04 -2.70
CA ALA A 85 20.73 -8.14 -3.51
C ALA A 85 22.19 -7.93 -3.92
N ALA A 86 22.57 -6.70 -4.29
CA ALA A 86 23.95 -6.37 -4.69
C ALA A 86 24.94 -6.48 -3.53
N SER A 87 24.49 -6.28 -2.30
CA SER A 87 25.29 -6.46 -1.08
C SER A 87 25.29 -7.88 -0.56
N TYR A 88 24.73 -8.86 -1.28
CA TYR A 88 24.56 -10.23 -0.81
C TYR A 88 23.85 -10.31 0.56
N ALA A 89 22.83 -9.47 0.75
CA ALA A 89 22.05 -9.33 1.98
C ALA A 89 22.78 -8.71 3.20
N GLU A 90 23.97 -8.13 3.01
CA GLU A 90 24.71 -7.46 4.08
C GLU A 90 24.19 -6.04 4.39
N ASP A 91 23.62 -5.34 3.40
CA ASP A 91 23.05 -4.00 3.58
C ASP A 91 21.66 -4.07 4.24
N VAL A 92 21.64 -4.17 5.57
CA VAL A 92 20.41 -4.25 6.36
C VAL A 92 19.47 -3.06 6.08
N GLN A 93 20.02 -1.86 5.85
CA GLN A 93 19.20 -0.67 5.57
C GLN A 93 18.46 -0.81 4.23
N ALA A 94 19.13 -1.35 3.21
CA ALA A 94 18.48 -1.67 1.94
C ALA A 94 17.38 -2.74 2.10
N GLY A 95 17.61 -3.74 2.94
CA GLY A 95 16.60 -4.75 3.29
C GLY A 95 15.37 -4.15 3.98
N GLN A 96 15.59 -3.25 4.94
CA GLN A 96 14.51 -2.48 5.58
C GLN A 96 13.76 -1.61 4.58
N LEU A 97 14.48 -0.92 3.68
CA LEU A 97 13.86 -0.09 2.66
C LEU A 97 12.98 -0.90 1.71
N TRP A 98 13.42 -2.11 1.35
CA TRP A 98 12.62 -3.05 0.59
C TRP A 98 11.35 -3.44 1.36
N TYR A 99 11.48 -3.84 2.63
CA TYR A 99 10.38 -4.28 3.49
C TYR A 99 9.34 -3.18 3.74
N PHE A 100 9.76 -2.06 4.32
CA PHE A 100 8.88 -0.95 4.63
C PHE A 100 8.36 -0.25 3.39
N GLY A 101 9.14 -0.23 2.30
CA GLY A 101 8.68 0.28 1.01
C GLY A 101 7.44 -0.46 0.53
N TRP A 102 7.45 -1.80 0.57
CA TRP A 102 6.30 -2.61 0.19
C TRP A 102 5.08 -2.48 1.12
N ILE A 103 5.29 -2.28 2.43
CA ILE A 103 4.20 -1.91 3.35
C ILE A 103 3.58 -0.57 2.93
N ALA A 104 4.41 0.42 2.61
CA ALA A 104 3.97 1.73 2.14
C ALA A 104 3.23 1.64 0.79
N VAL A 105 3.65 0.77 -0.13
CA VAL A 105 2.92 0.49 -1.38
C VAL A 105 1.50 0.01 -1.07
N ALA A 106 1.36 -1.01 -0.22
CA ALA A 106 0.03 -1.53 0.14
C ALA A 106 -0.84 -0.48 0.84
N LEU A 107 -0.25 0.33 1.72
CA LEU A 107 -0.92 1.43 2.42
C LEU A 107 -1.45 2.49 1.46
N PHE A 108 -0.59 3.02 0.60
CA PHE A 108 -0.97 4.11 -0.31
C PHE A 108 -1.87 3.61 -1.45
N ALA A 109 -1.67 2.37 -1.94
CA ALA A 109 -2.56 1.76 -2.93
C ALA A 109 -3.97 1.59 -2.35
N THR A 110 -4.09 1.07 -1.11
CA THR A 110 -5.39 0.94 -0.43
C THR A 110 -6.03 2.30 -0.23
N THR A 111 -5.25 3.29 0.21
CA THR A 111 -5.73 4.66 0.42
C THR A 111 -6.30 5.25 -0.87
N THR A 112 -5.57 5.09 -1.98
CA THR A 112 -5.96 5.55 -3.32
C THR A 112 -7.29 4.92 -3.73
N LEU A 113 -7.37 3.58 -3.73
CA LEU A 113 -8.57 2.84 -4.13
C LEU A 113 -9.79 3.24 -3.29
N ALA A 114 -9.63 3.32 -1.97
CA ALA A 114 -10.72 3.68 -1.07
C ALA A 114 -11.25 5.10 -1.31
N LEU A 115 -10.35 6.05 -1.59
CA LEU A 115 -10.72 7.44 -1.85
C LEU A 115 -11.29 7.65 -3.26
N MET A 116 -10.92 6.85 -4.25
CA MET A 116 -11.52 6.90 -5.59
C MET A 116 -12.96 6.37 -5.61
N LEU A 117 -13.33 5.49 -4.67
CA LEU A 117 -14.72 5.02 -4.57
C LEU A 117 -15.66 6.15 -4.12
N PRO A 118 -16.80 6.35 -4.81
CA PRO A 118 -17.73 7.42 -4.51
C PRO A 118 -18.38 7.25 -3.13
N LYS A 119 -18.76 8.37 -2.50
CA LYS A 119 -19.61 8.35 -1.30
C LYS A 119 -20.96 7.73 -1.67
N ARG A 120 -21.21 6.50 -1.23
CA ARG A 120 -22.57 5.94 -1.28
C ARG A 120 -23.45 6.75 -0.32
N ARG A 121 -24.46 7.43 -0.88
CA ARG A 121 -25.46 8.20 -0.14
C ARG A 121 -26.34 7.26 0.69
#